data_AF-A0A920UUT2-F1
#
_entry.id   AF-A0A920UUT2-F1
#
_cell.length_a   1.000
_cell.length_b   1.000
_cell.length_c   1.000
_cell.angle_alpha   90.00
_cell.angle_beta   90.00
_cell.angle_gamma   90.00
#
_symmetry.space_group_name_H-M   'P 1'
#
loop_
_entity.id
_entity.type
_entity.pdbx_description
1 polymer ?
#
loop_
_entity_poly.entity_id
_entity_poly.type
_entity_poly.pdbx_seq_one_letter_code
_entity_poly.pdbx_strand_id
1 'polypeptide(L)'
;MYVSNGWSVVYALDAVTGEEIWTYDPEVDRSYIRLACCGPAHNRGVAVYEGKVFVGTFDGGLVAIDATTGEEVWDVDTWIPADLADLILPVHPERLGENFISVKVAAKPDIVVVM
;
A
#
# COMPACT_ATOMS: atom_id res chain seq x y z
N MET A 1 6.67 -15.66 1.15
CA MET A 1 5.21 -15.50 1.26
C MET A 1 4.96 -14.09 1.76
N TYR A 2 3.96 -13.38 1.22
CA TYR A 2 3.61 -12.04 1.67
C TYR A 2 2.19 -12.03 2.21
N VAL A 3 1.99 -11.47 3.40
CA VAL A 3 0.68 -11.39 4.05
C VAL A 3 0.49 -10.02 4.68
N SER A 4 -0.75 -9.53 4.62
CA SER A 4 -1.16 -8.31 5.31
C SER A 4 -1.84 -8.63 6.63
N ASN A 5 -1.76 -7.72 7.60
CA ASN A 5 -2.52 -7.75 8.85
C ASN A 5 -3.36 -6.48 9.01
N GLY A 6 -4.03 -6.35 10.15
CA GLY A 6 -4.70 -5.13 10.54
C GLY A 6 -3.77 -3.92 10.45
N TRP A 7 -4.36 -2.76 10.12
CA TRP A 7 -3.63 -1.51 9.87
C TRP A 7 -2.74 -1.54 8.62
N SER A 8 -2.94 -2.53 7.76
CA SER A 8 -2.20 -2.68 6.49
C SER A 8 -0.69 -2.92 6.68
N VAL A 9 -0.30 -3.41 7.85
CA VAL A 9 1.06 -3.92 8.09
C VAL A 9 1.28 -5.13 7.18
N VAL A 10 2.42 -5.17 6.50
CA VAL A 10 2.81 -6.24 5.57
C VAL A 10 3.99 -7.00 6.13
N TYR A 11 3.89 -8.32 6.10
CA TYR A 11 4.95 -9.23 6.50
C TYR A 11 5.43 -10.03 5.29
N ALA A 12 6.74 -10.17 5.14
CA ALA A 12 7.34 -11.19 4.33
C ALA A 12 7.84 -12.33 5.21
N LEU A 13 7.40 -13.54 4.89
CA LEU A 13 7.74 -14.75 5.62
C LEU A 13 8.40 -15.76 4.67
N ASP A 14 9.34 -16.55 5.19
CA ASP A 14 9.74 -17.78 4.55
C ASP A 14 8.52 -18.71 4.47
N ALA A 15 8.19 -19.18 3.27
CA ALA A 15 6.95 -19.94 3.06
C ALA A 15 7.01 -21.37 3.63
N VAL A 16 8.22 -21.88 3.92
CA VAL A 16 8.47 -23.23 4.43
C VAL A 16 8.57 -23.21 5.95
N THR A 17 9.35 -22.28 6.51
CA THR A 17 9.61 -22.21 7.95
C THR A 17 8.64 -21.29 8.69
N GLY A 18 8.04 -20.31 7.98
CA GLY A 18 7.23 -19.26 8.59
C GLY A 18 8.04 -18.18 9.28
N GLU A 19 9.38 -18.20 9.18
CA GLU A 19 10.24 -17.18 9.76
C GLU A 19 10.04 -15.83 9.05
N GLU A 20 10.03 -14.75 9.83
CA GLU A 20 9.92 -13.39 9.30
C GLU A 20 11.22 -12.97 8.60
N ILE A 21 11.08 -12.49 7.37
CA ILE A 21 12.17 -11.94 6.56
C ILE A 21 12.23 -10.42 6.78
N TRP A 22 11.08 -9.76 6.63
CA TRP A 22 10.92 -8.33 6.89
C TRP A 22 9.48 -8.00 7.25
N THR A 23 9.29 -6.84 7.88
CA THR A 23 7.99 -6.24 8.18
C THR A 23 7.99 -4.79 7.70
N TYR A 24 6.90 -4.39 7.05
CA TYR A 24 6.62 -3.01 6.68
C TYR A 24 5.35 -2.55 7.42
N ASP A 25 5.47 -1.47 8.19
CA ASP A 25 4.34 -0.81 8.86
C ASP A 25 4.12 0.57 8.19
N PRO A 26 2.96 0.80 7.54
CA PRO A 26 2.63 2.10 6.94
C PRO A 26 2.33 3.20 7.98
N GLU A 27 2.36 2.89 9.28
CA GLU A 27 2.12 3.83 10.37
C GLU A 27 0.76 4.56 10.28
N VAL A 28 -0.27 3.87 9.75
CA VAL A 28 -1.63 4.42 9.57
C VAL A 28 -2.14 5.05 10.87
N ASP A 29 -2.65 6.28 10.78
CA ASP A 29 -3.24 6.97 11.92
C ASP A 29 -4.44 6.17 12.46
N ARG A 30 -4.30 5.72 13.71
CA ARG A 30 -5.31 4.90 14.38
C ARG A 30 -6.64 5.62 14.60
N SER A 31 -6.68 6.95 14.45
CA SER A 31 -7.91 7.74 14.48
C SER A 31 -8.89 7.33 13.36
N TYR A 32 -8.38 6.83 12.23
CA TYR A 32 -9.17 6.37 11.08
C TYR A 32 -10.07 5.17 11.40
N ILE A 33 -9.87 4.49 12.54
CA ILE A 33 -10.73 3.39 12.99
C ILE A 33 -12.22 3.78 13.05
N ARG A 34 -12.52 5.07 13.20
CA ARG A 34 -13.88 5.62 13.20
C ARG A 34 -14.59 5.41 11.85
N LEU A 35 -13.84 5.21 10.77
CA LEU A 35 -14.34 4.94 9.42
C LEU A 35 -14.50 3.44 9.13
N ALA A 36 -14.13 2.56 10.07
CA ALA A 36 -14.22 1.12 9.88
C ALA A 36 -15.69 0.63 9.91
N CYS A 37 -16.15 -0.03 8.84
CA CYS A 37 -17.50 -0.61 8.80
C CYS A 37 -17.60 -1.98 9.47
N CYS A 38 -16.56 -2.78 9.31
CA CYS A 38 -16.69 -4.23 9.31
C CYS A 38 -15.74 -4.88 10.33
N GLY A 39 -15.38 -4.09 11.36
CA GLY A 39 -14.41 -4.36 12.41
C GLY A 39 -13.05 -3.70 12.15
N PRO A 40 -12.10 -3.83 13.08
CA PRO A 40 -10.95 -2.92 13.14
C PRO A 40 -9.95 -3.13 12.00
N ALA A 41 -9.66 -2.04 11.28
CA ALA A 41 -8.52 -1.87 10.38
C ALA A 41 -8.24 -3.03 9.40
N HIS A 42 -9.28 -3.54 8.74
CA HIS A 42 -9.19 -4.71 7.85
C HIS A 42 -8.32 -4.48 6.63
N ASN A 43 -7.56 -5.51 6.25
CA ASN A 43 -6.84 -5.61 4.98
C ASN A 43 -7.01 -7.03 4.42
N ARG A 44 -7.13 -7.18 3.10
CA ARG A 44 -7.49 -8.45 2.42
C ARG A 44 -6.34 -9.08 1.65
N GLY A 45 -5.14 -8.53 1.75
CA GLY A 45 -3.95 -9.08 1.14
C GLY A 45 -3.17 -8.03 0.34
N VAL A 46 -2.22 -8.55 -0.41
CA VAL A 46 -1.30 -7.77 -1.23
C VAL A 46 -1.28 -8.30 -2.64
N ALA A 47 -0.87 -7.46 -3.59
CA ALA A 47 -0.50 -7.90 -4.94
C ALA A 47 1.01 -7.91 -5.08
N VAL A 48 1.53 -8.72 -6.01
CA VAL A 48 2.97 -8.78 -6.30
C VAL A 48 3.18 -8.66 -7.80
N TYR A 49 4.08 -7.78 -8.21
CA TYR A 49 4.43 -7.58 -9.61
C TYR A 49 5.81 -6.92 -9.74
N GLU A 50 6.61 -7.37 -10.70
CA GLU A 50 7.96 -6.81 -11.01
C GLU A 50 8.83 -6.52 -9.77
N GLY A 51 8.95 -7.52 -8.88
CA GLY A 51 9.80 -7.43 -7.70
C GLY A 51 9.28 -6.48 -6.62
N LYS A 52 7.99 -6.10 -6.67
CA LYS A 52 7.35 -5.23 -5.67
C LYS A 52 6.12 -5.89 -5.07
N VAL A 53 5.85 -5.54 -3.83
CA VAL A 53 4.62 -5.87 -3.10
C VAL A 53 3.78 -4.61 -3.00
N PHE A 54 2.51 -4.70 -3.37
CA PHE A 54 1.59 -3.57 -3.36
C PHE A 54 0.51 -3.80 -2.31
N VAL A 55 0.30 -2.80 -1.46
CA VAL A 55 -0.71 -2.81 -0.40
C VAL A 55 -1.53 -1.52 -0.45
N GLY A 56 -2.85 -1.67 -0.36
CA GLY A 56 -3.72 -0.53 -0.09
C GLY A 56 -3.83 -0.32 1.42
N THR A 57 -3.53 0.89 1.89
CA THR A 57 -3.55 1.21 3.31
C THR A 57 -4.96 1.57 3.79
N PHE A 58 -5.19 1.42 5.09
CA PHE A 58 -6.53 1.58 5.66
C PHE A 58 -7.03 3.04 5.63
N ASP A 59 -6.10 4.01 5.60
CA ASP A 59 -6.36 5.44 5.42
C ASP A 59 -6.44 5.89 3.95
N GLY A 60 -6.38 4.96 2.99
CA GLY A 60 -6.59 5.25 1.58
C GLY A 60 -5.33 5.53 0.76
N GLY A 61 -4.15 5.19 1.26
CA GLY A 61 -2.91 5.15 0.49
C GLY A 61 -2.81 3.89 -0.39
N LEU A 62 -2.00 3.97 -1.43
CA LEU A 62 -1.49 2.83 -2.17
C LEU A 62 0.03 2.87 -2.10
N VAL A 63 0.62 1.81 -1.57
CA VAL A 63 2.07 1.72 -1.32
C VAL A 63 2.66 0.62 -2.19
N ALA A 64 3.84 0.88 -2.74
CA ALA A 64 4.72 -0.17 -3.26
C ALA A 64 5.96 -0.35 -2.38
N ILE A 65 6.26 -1.60 -2.10
CA ILE A 65 7.35 -2.05 -1.24
C ILE A 65 8.29 -2.91 -2.08
N ASP A 66 9.60 -2.75 -1.93
CA ASP A 66 10.57 -3.65 -2.54
C ASP A 66 10.41 -5.05 -1.93
N ALA A 67 10.17 -6.05 -2.80
CA ALA A 67 9.83 -7.39 -2.34
C ALA A 67 10.98 -8.09 -1.60
N THR A 68 12.21 -7.63 -1.79
CA THR A 68 13.44 -8.21 -1.23
C THR A 68 13.82 -7.52 0.07
N THR A 69 13.81 -6.19 0.11
CA THR A 69 14.29 -5.42 1.27
C THR A 69 13.18 -5.06 2.25
N GLY A 70 11.92 -5.01 1.80
CA GLY A 70 10.81 -4.49 2.60
C GLY A 70 10.78 -2.97 2.69
N GLU A 71 11.65 -2.27 1.95
CA GLU A 71 11.69 -0.81 1.92
C GLU A 71 10.59 -0.23 1.02
N GLU A 72 10.01 0.88 1.44
CA GLU A 72 9.06 1.63 0.62
C GLU A 72 9.73 2.17 -0.65
N VAL A 73 9.12 1.89 -1.80
CA VAL A 73 9.53 2.43 -3.09
C VAL A 73 8.79 3.74 -3.38
N TRP A 74 7.47 3.75 -3.11
CA TRP A 74 6.61 4.93 -3.20
C TRP A 74 5.28 4.71 -2.47
N ASP A 75 4.61 5.82 -2.15
CA ASP A 75 3.27 5.89 -1.57
C ASP A 75 2.46 7.01 -2.27
N VAL A 76 1.18 6.76 -2.50
CA VAL A 76 0.24 7.71 -3.12
C VAL A 76 -1.09 7.70 -2.37
N ASP A 77 -1.53 8.88 -1.92
CA ASP A 77 -2.88 9.10 -1.43
C ASP A 77 -3.90 8.92 -2.57
N THR A 78 -4.85 8.00 -2.40
CA THR A 78 -5.89 7.72 -3.42
C THR A 78 -7.17 8.51 -3.23
N TRP A 79 -7.35 9.21 -2.10
CA TRP A 79 -8.50 10.09 -1.86
C TRP A 79 -8.34 11.43 -2.55
N ILE A 80 -7.11 11.95 -2.59
CA ILE A 80 -6.80 13.22 -3.23
C ILE A 80 -6.29 12.96 -4.65
N PRO A 81 -6.97 13.47 -5.70
CA PRO A 81 -6.45 13.41 -7.06
C PRO A 81 -5.03 13.98 -7.14
N ALA A 82 -4.13 13.32 -7.88
CA ALA A 82 -2.72 13.70 -7.93
C ALA A 82 -2.47 15.14 -8.38
N ASP A 83 -3.33 15.69 -9.24
CA ASP A 83 -3.31 17.08 -9.70
C ASP A 83 -3.76 18.10 -8.63
N LEU A 84 -4.44 17.63 -7.58
CA LEU A 84 -4.80 18.41 -6.41
C LEU A 84 -3.84 18.18 -5.23
N ALA A 85 -3.12 17.05 -5.20
CA ALA A 85 -2.16 16.73 -4.14
C ALA A 85 -1.02 17.76 -4.03
N ASP A 86 -0.50 18.21 -5.19
CA ASP A 86 0.53 19.28 -5.28
C ASP A 86 0.10 20.62 -4.67
N LEU A 87 -1.22 20.84 -4.54
CA LEU A 87 -1.79 22.10 -4.10
C LEU A 87 -2.14 22.12 -2.60
N ILE A 88 -2.29 20.94 -1.98
CA ILE A 88 -2.95 20.80 -0.66
C ILE A 88 -2.01 20.17 0.39
N LEU A 89 -1.03 19.36 -0.01
CA LEU A 89 -0.09 18.73 0.93
C LEU A 89 1.35 19.16 0.62
N PRO A 90 2.15 19.58 1.62
CA PRO A 90 3.57 19.86 1.43
C PRO A 90 4.34 18.53 1.34
N VAL A 91 4.12 17.73 0.29
CA VAL A 91 4.88 16.51 0.05
C VAL A 91 5.94 16.79 -1.00
N HIS A 92 7.16 16.31 -0.74
CA HIS A 92 8.35 16.57 -1.52
C HIS A 92 8.14 16.28 -3.04
N PRO A 93 8.25 17.29 -3.91
CA PRO A 93 7.97 17.16 -5.35
C PRO A 93 8.94 16.22 -6.11
N GLU A 94 9.96 15.70 -5.44
CA GLU A 94 10.96 14.80 -6.04
C GLU A 94 10.51 13.32 -6.09
N ARG A 95 9.33 12.98 -5.57
CA ARG A 95 8.87 11.58 -5.40
C ARG A 95 7.89 11.09 -6.47
N LEU A 96 7.39 11.98 -7.34
CA LEU A 96 6.47 11.63 -8.42
C LEU A 96 7.27 11.30 -9.69
N GLY A 97 7.86 10.11 -9.74
CA GLY A 97 8.36 9.54 -10.99
C GLY A 97 7.20 9.25 -11.93
N GLU A 98 7.33 9.62 -13.21
CA GLU A 98 6.32 9.48 -14.27
C GLU A 98 5.96 8.00 -14.54
N ASN A 99 5.16 7.38 -13.67
CA ASN A 99 4.56 6.05 -13.89
C ASN A 99 3.20 6.01 -13.20
N PHE A 100 2.18 6.58 -13.85
CA PHE A 100 0.81 6.50 -13.36
C PHE A 100 0.34 5.03 -13.30
N ILE A 101 0.24 4.51 -12.08
CA ILE A 101 -0.70 3.43 -11.76
C ILE A 101 -2.04 4.12 -11.60
N SER A 102 -2.84 4.12 -12.66
CA SER A 102 -4.26 4.43 -12.51
C SER A 102 -4.86 3.31 -11.65
N VAL A 103 -5.23 3.61 -10.41
CA VAL A 103 -6.26 2.84 -9.68
C VAL A 103 -7.60 3.15 -10.34
N LYS A 104 -7.69 2.73 -11.60
CA LYS A 104 -8.94 2.72 -12.33
C LYS A 104 -9.55 1.39 -11.92
N VAL A 105 -10.67 1.44 -11.20
CA VAL A 105 -11.67 0.37 -11.32
C VAL A 105 -11.92 0.26 -12.83
N ALA A 106 -11.29 -0.73 -13.46
CA ALA A 106 -11.11 -0.94 -14.91
C ALA A 106 -10.11 -0.03 -15.65
N ALA A 107 -8.93 -0.59 -15.98
CA ALA A 107 -8.21 -0.52 -17.28
C ALA A 107 -6.70 -0.15 -17.24
N LYS A 108 -5.87 -1.06 -16.71
CA LYS A 108 -4.66 -1.64 -17.34
C LYS A 108 -4.63 -3.14 -16.97
N PRO A 109 -3.99 -4.04 -17.74
CA PRO A 109 -4.38 -5.45 -17.72
C PRO A 109 -4.03 -6.26 -16.45
N ASP A 110 -3.03 -5.91 -15.64
CA ASP A 110 -2.38 -6.98 -14.84
C ASP A 110 -2.20 -6.75 -13.33
N ILE A 111 -2.75 -5.71 -12.69
CA ILE A 111 -2.73 -5.61 -11.22
C ILE A 111 -4.05 -5.02 -10.70
N VAL A 112 -4.78 -5.83 -9.92
CA VAL A 112 -5.94 -5.39 -9.14
C VAL A 112 -5.59 -5.59 -7.67
N VAL A 113 -5.31 -4.50 -6.95
CA VAL A 113 -5.22 -4.52 -5.49
C VAL A 113 -6.63 -4.30 -4.97
N VAL A 114 -7.28 -5.35 -4.46
CA VAL A 114 -8.62 -5.27 -3.86
C VAL A 114 -8.45 -5.00 -2.37
N MET A 115 -8.81 -3.79 -1.94
CA MET A 115 -8.90 -3.42 -0.51
C MET A 115 -10.20 -3.94 0.11
#